data_AF-A0A818NAI3-F1
#
_entry.id   AF-A0A818NAI3-F1
#
_cell.length_a   1.000
_cell.length_b   1.000
_cell.length_c   1.000
_cell.angle_alpha   90.00
_cell.angle_beta   90.00
_cell.angle_gamma   90.00
#
_symmetry.space_group_name_H-M   'P 1'
#
loop_
_entity.id
_entity.type
_entity.pdbx_description
1 polymer ?
#
loop_
_entity_poly.entity_id
_entity_poly.type
_entity_poly.pdbx_seq_one_letter_code
_entity_poly.pdbx_strand_id
1 'polypeptide(L)' 'WTVIQHRINGTIDFYHGWNDYKNGFGDLRTEFWLGNEKIHLLTNQGKYM' A
#
# COMPACT_ATOMS: atom_id res chain seq x y z
N TRP A 1 -7.55 10.72 7.22
CA TRP A 1 -7.51 9.26 6.97
C TRP A 1 -6.42 8.97 5.96
N THR A 2 -5.56 7.98 6.21
CA THR A 2 -4.51 7.56 5.25
C THR A 2 -5.03 6.39 4.42
N VAL A 3 -5.09 6.55 3.09
CA VAL A 3 -5.53 5.48 2.18
C VAL A 3 -4.35 4.55 1.91
N ILE A 4 -4.49 3.27 2.25
CA ILE A 4 -3.43 2.25 2.09
C ILE A 4 -3.57 1.45 0.79
N GLN A 5 -4.76 1.45 0.19
CA GLN A 5 -5.09 0.72 -1.03
C GLN A 5 -6.26 1.41 -1.74
N HIS A 6 -6.20 1.51 -3.07
CA HIS A 6 -7.28 2.05 -3.89
C HIS A 6 -7.42 1.24 -5.17
N ARG A 7 -8.67 0.89 -5.55
CA ARG A 7 -9.03 0.18 -6.78
C ARG A 7 -10.24 0.84 -7.41
N ILE A 8 -10.24 0.95 -8.74
CA ILE A 8 -11.22 1.68 -9.54
C ILE A 8 -11.80 0.78 -10.63
N ASN A 9 -10.96 0.28 -11.53
CA ASN A 9 -11.38 -0.38 -12.76
C ASN A 9 -10.54 -1.62 -13.12
N GLY A 10 -9.53 -1.97 -12.32
CA GLY A 10 -8.68 -3.14 -12.54
C GLY A 10 -7.59 -2.94 -13.60
N THR A 11 -7.21 -1.69 -13.90
CA THR A 11 -6.08 -1.36 -14.76
C THR A 11 -4.73 -1.85 -14.23
N ILE A 12 -4.59 -1.92 -12.90
CA ILE A 12 -3.38 -2.41 -12.25
C ILE A 12 -3.64 -3.83 -11.77
N ASP A 13 -2.73 -4.74 -12.14
CA ASP A 13 -2.74 -6.10 -11.65
C ASP A 13 -2.42 -6.11 -10.15
N PHE A 14 -3.09 -6.97 -9.40
CA PHE A 14 -2.80 -7.22 -7.98
C PHE A 14 -2.19 -8.61 -7.80
N TYR A 15 -2.01 -9.38 -8.86
CA TYR A 15 -1.28 -10.64 -8.84
C TYR A 15 0.23 -10.41 -8.90
N HIS A 16 0.76 -9.88 -7.80
CA HIS A 16 2.17 -9.58 -7.64
C HIS A 16 2.83 -10.45 -6.57
N GLY A 17 4.17 -10.55 -6.63
CA GLY A 17 4.96 -11.28 -5.65
C GLY A 17 5.03 -10.57 -4.30
N TRP A 18 5.50 -11.27 -3.28
CA TRP A 18 5.67 -10.72 -1.93
C TRP A 18 6.48 -9.42 -1.90
N ASN A 19 7.53 -9.32 -2.72
CA ASN A 19 8.40 -8.15 -2.75
C ASN A 19 7.66 -6.88 -3.21
N ASP A 20 6.71 -7.00 -4.13
CA ASP A 20 5.93 -5.86 -4.61
C ASP A 20 4.93 -5.41 -3.53
N TYR A 21 4.29 -6.35 -2.84
CA TYR A 21 3.42 -6.04 -1.69
C TYR A 21 4.19 -5.42 -0.53
N LYS A 22 5.47 -5.79 -0.37
CA LYS A 22 6.37 -5.21 0.63
C LYS A 22 6.65 -3.74 0.35
N ASN A 23 7.03 -3.41 -0.90
CA ASN A 23 7.44 -2.06 -1.31
C ASN A 23 6.27 -1.13 -1.69
N GLY A 24 5.16 -1.71 -2.16
CA GLY A 24 4.04 -1.01 -2.79
C GLY A 24 4.16 -0.97 -4.31
N PHE A 25 3.01 -0.85 -4.99
CA PHE A 25 2.91 -0.78 -6.45
C PHE A 25 1.68 0.03 -6.89
N GLY A 26 1.66 0.44 -8.16
CA GLY A 26 0.61 1.25 -8.74
C GLY A 26 0.84 2.75 -8.64
N ASP A 27 -0.21 3.54 -8.87
CA ASP A 27 -0.18 5.01 -8.89
C ASP A 27 -1.15 5.57 -7.84
N LEU A 28 -0.64 6.45 -6.97
CA LEU A 28 -1.41 7.11 -5.91
C LEU A 28 -2.60 7.94 -6.45
N ARG A 29 -2.58 8.32 -7.73
CA ARG A 29 -3.66 9.04 -8.40
C ARG A 29 -4.75 8.12 -8.96
N THR A 30 -4.46 6.84 -9.14
CA THR A 30 -5.38 5.85 -9.70
C THR A 30 -5.48 4.65 -8.75
N GLU A 31 -5.01 3.46 -9.14
CA GLU A 31 -5.03 2.26 -8.32
C GLU A 31 -3.65 2.02 -7.70
N PHE A 32 -3.59 1.71 -6.42
CA PHE A 32 -2.31 1.45 -5.77
C PHE A 32 -2.43 0.55 -4.54
N TRP A 33 -1.28 -0.01 -4.18
CA TRP A 33 -0.96 -0.60 -2.90
C TRP A 33 0.19 0.20 -2.25
N LEU A 34 -0.01 0.71 -1.04
CA LEU A 34 0.96 1.60 -0.38
C LEU A 34 2.28 0.89 -0.04
N GLY A 35 2.22 -0.41 0.25
CA GLY A 35 3.35 -1.24 0.66
C GLY A 35 3.33 -1.57 2.16
N ASN A 36 3.59 -2.84 2.48
CA ASN A 36 3.52 -3.36 3.85
C ASN A 36 4.52 -2.69 4.79
N GLU A 37 5.73 -2.34 4.33
CA GLU A 37 6.69 -1.62 5.18
C GLU A 37 6.18 -0.24 5.57
N LYS A 38 5.57 0.50 4.63
CA LYS A 38 5.01 1.83 4.90
C LYS A 38 3.82 1.73 5.86
N ILE A 39 2.95 0.74 5.66
CA ILE A 39 1.82 0.47 6.57
C ILE A 39 2.35 0.09 7.97
N HIS A 40 3.40 -0.73 8.05
CA HIS A 40 4.02 -1.09 9.32
C HIS A 40 4.60 0.14 10.02
N LEU A 41 5.31 1.02 9.31
CA LEU A 41 5.83 2.27 9.90
C LEU A 41 4.70 3.17 10.41
N LEU A 42 3.62 3.33 9.64
CA LEU A 42 2.47 4.16 10.02
C LEU A 42 1.71 3.62 11.24
N THR A 43 1.60 2.29 11.36
CA THR A 43 0.91 1.65 12.48
C THR A 43 1.81 1.49 13.72
N ASN A 44 3.11 1.32 13.52
CA ASN A 44 4.09 1.17 14.59
C ASN A 44 4.56 2.51 15.19
N GLN A 45 4.26 3.64 14.54
CA GLN A 45 4.39 4.99 15.13
C GLN A 45 3.38 5.24 16.28
N GLY A 46 2.43 4.32 16.50
CA GLY A 46 1.40 4.40 17.54
C GLY A 46 1.81 3.87 18.92
N LYS A 47 3.10 3.75 19.23
CA LYS A 47 3.56 3.57 20.62
C LYS A 47 4.14 4.89 21.13
N TYR A 48 3.24 5.82 21.43
CA TYR A 48 3.54 6.86 22.42
C TYR A 48 3.80 6.10 23.72
N MET A 49 5.04 6.23 24.23
CA MET A 49 5.42 5.75 25.55
C MET A 49 4.53 6.35 26.63
#